data_AF-A0A453J2F2-F1
#
_entry.id   AF-A0A453J2F2-F1
#
_cell.length_a   1.000
_cell.length_b   1.000
_cell.length_c   1.000
_cell.angle_alpha   90.00
_cell.angle_beta   90.00
_cell.angle_gamma   90.00
#
_symmetry.space_group_name_H-M   'P 1'
#
loop_
_entity.id
_entity.type
_entity.pdbx_description
1 polymer ?
#
loop_
_entity_poly.entity_id
_entity_poly.type
_entity_poly.pdbx_seq_one_letter_code
_entity_poly.pdbx_strand_id
1 'polypeptide(L)'
;LASVNRRGAGPGRVDKSKSAAAHALKGLKFISRTDGSAGWPAVEKRFDDLAENGLLHRSKFGKCIGMKELAFAGELFDALARRRNITGDSISKAELLEFWDQISDTSFDSRLQTFFDMVDKDADGRITEEEVKEIITLSAAANNLKKVSEQSEEYARLIMEELDPNNLGYIELYNLEMLLLQAPSQSMGIGTTNSRNLSQMLSQHLRPTAEPNPLRRWYRRASYFLEDNWRRCWVILLWLSICVGLFTWKFMQYRERAVFKVMGYCVCVAKGGAETLKFNMALILLPVCRNTITWFRNRTAAGRFVPFDDNINFHKVIAAGISVGAGLHIISHLTCDFPRLLHATEEEYEPMKRFFGDDQPPNYWWFVKGTEGWTGLVMLVLMAIAFTLAMPWFRRGRLSLPKPLNRLTGFNAFWYSHHLFVIVYALLIVHGHFLYLTKKWQKKSVRVNQPIHL
;
A
#
# COMPACT_ATOMS: atom_id res chain seq x y z
N LEU A 1 -13.73 34.66 24.61
CA LEU A 1 -12.78 33.76 25.31
C LEU A 1 -12.81 32.41 24.56
N ALA A 2 -12.24 32.34 23.35
CA ALA A 2 -10.83 32.05 23.06
C ALA A 2 -10.48 30.56 23.23
N SER A 3 -10.45 29.83 22.11
CA SER A 3 -9.41 28.83 21.79
C SER A 3 -9.64 28.24 20.39
N VAL A 4 -9.01 28.89 19.40
CA VAL A 4 -8.81 28.36 18.05
C VAL A 4 -7.64 27.38 18.14
N ASN A 5 -7.92 26.07 18.09
CA ASN A 5 -6.87 25.06 18.11
C ASN A 5 -6.42 24.73 16.67
N ARG A 6 -5.27 25.30 16.30
CA ARG A 6 -4.41 24.90 15.16
C ARG A 6 -4.26 23.38 15.13
N ARG A 7 -4.80 22.72 14.11
CA ARG A 7 -4.33 21.38 13.73
C ARG A 7 -3.06 21.54 12.92
N GLY A 8 -1.94 21.16 13.55
CA GLY A 8 -0.66 21.00 12.87
C GLY A 8 -0.79 20.05 11.69
N ALA A 9 -0.35 20.50 10.53
CA ALA A 9 -0.10 19.67 9.37
C ALA A 9 0.98 18.64 9.77
N GLY A 10 0.58 17.36 9.83
CA GLY A 10 1.54 16.26 9.97
C GLY A 10 2.49 16.21 8.77
N PRO A 11 3.69 15.61 8.92
CA PRO A 11 4.70 15.59 7.88
C PRO A 11 4.12 14.98 6.61
N GLY A 12 4.18 15.75 5.54
CA GLY A 12 3.67 15.38 4.22
C GLY A 12 4.22 14.02 3.81
N ARG A 13 3.31 13.12 3.42
CA ARG A 13 3.66 11.92 2.66
C ARG A 13 4.52 12.35 1.48
N VAL A 14 5.81 12.00 1.53
CA VAL A 14 6.72 12.17 0.40
C VAL A 14 6.21 11.27 -0.72
N ASP A 15 5.64 11.90 -1.73
CA ASP A 15 5.12 11.29 -2.93
C ASP A 15 6.31 10.81 -3.77
N LYS A 16 6.78 9.57 -3.51
CA LYS A 16 7.96 8.93 -4.13
C LYS A 16 7.80 8.60 -5.62
N SER A 17 6.82 9.21 -6.30
CA SER A 17 6.46 8.93 -7.71
C SER A 17 6.98 9.98 -8.70
N LYS A 18 7.70 11.01 -8.23
CA LYS A 18 8.25 12.06 -9.11
C LYS A 18 9.70 11.73 -9.41
N SER A 19 10.02 11.39 -10.67
CA SER A 19 11.40 11.11 -11.07
C SER A 19 12.28 12.35 -10.85
N ALA A 20 13.58 12.13 -10.68
CA ALA A 20 14.57 13.20 -10.54
C ALA A 20 14.49 14.19 -11.72
N ALA A 21 14.24 13.70 -12.94
CA ALA A 21 14.00 14.51 -14.13
C ALA A 21 12.77 15.43 -13.99
N ALA A 22 11.65 14.94 -13.43
CA ALA A 22 10.47 15.77 -13.18
C ALA A 22 10.71 16.84 -12.10
N HIS A 23 11.66 16.62 -11.18
CA HIS A 23 12.11 17.60 -10.20
C HIS A 23 13.08 18.62 -10.81
N ALA A 24 14.02 18.20 -11.66
CA ALA A 24 14.92 19.07 -12.40
C ALA A 24 14.15 19.98 -13.38
N LEU A 25 13.21 19.41 -14.14
CA LEU A 25 12.27 20.15 -14.99
C LEU A 25 11.37 21.10 -14.19
N LYS A 26 11.04 20.79 -12.93
CA LYS A 26 10.37 21.72 -12.01
C LYS A 26 11.27 22.84 -11.51
N GLY A 27 12.56 22.58 -11.33
CA GLY A 27 13.58 23.59 -11.07
C GLY A 27 13.67 24.59 -12.22
N LEU A 28 13.65 24.09 -13.46
CA LEU A 28 13.60 24.89 -14.69
C LEU A 28 12.22 25.56 -14.91
N LYS A 29 11.13 25.00 -14.36
CA LYS A 29 9.78 25.58 -14.42
C LYS A 29 9.66 26.92 -13.68
N PHE A 30 10.62 27.27 -12.80
CA PHE A 30 10.59 28.52 -12.04
C PHE A 30 11.00 29.77 -12.82
N ILE A 31 11.44 29.64 -14.08
CA ILE A 31 11.93 30.76 -14.88
C ILE A 31 10.95 31.03 -16.03
N SER A 32 9.68 31.23 -15.70
CA SER A 32 8.65 31.59 -16.69
C SER A 32 8.40 33.09 -16.68
N ARG A 33 8.25 33.69 -17.87
CA ARG A 33 7.83 35.09 -18.07
C ARG A 33 6.52 35.49 -17.38
N THR A 34 5.76 34.54 -16.81
CA THR A 34 4.38 34.73 -16.32
C THR A 34 4.19 34.91 -14.81
N ASP A 35 5.24 34.78 -13.99
CA ASP A 35 5.15 35.21 -12.59
C ASP A 35 5.54 36.69 -12.50
N GLY A 36 4.52 37.56 -12.40
CA GLY A 36 4.58 39.03 -12.50
C GLY A 36 5.45 39.80 -11.48
N SER A 37 6.51 39.21 -10.95
CA SER A 37 7.51 39.84 -10.07
C SER A 37 8.98 39.58 -10.46
N ALA A 38 9.25 38.85 -11.55
CA ALA A 38 10.61 38.44 -11.94
C ALA A 38 10.90 38.56 -13.46
N GLY A 39 10.57 39.69 -14.09
CA GLY A 39 10.98 39.97 -15.48
C GLY A 39 12.44 40.43 -15.58
N TRP A 40 12.95 40.62 -16.82
CA TRP A 40 14.31 41.14 -17.08
C TRP A 40 14.70 42.36 -16.23
N PRO A 41 13.84 43.38 -16.01
CA PRO A 41 14.19 44.53 -15.17
C PRO A 41 14.58 44.17 -13.73
N ALA A 42 14.05 43.08 -13.18
CA ALA A 42 14.41 42.62 -11.83
C ALA A 42 15.77 41.89 -11.83
N VAL A 43 16.09 41.18 -12.91
CA VAL A 43 17.40 40.53 -13.13
C VAL A 43 18.47 41.58 -13.36
N GLU A 44 18.15 42.56 -14.20
CA GLU A 44 18.99 43.70 -14.51
C GLU A 44 19.39 44.48 -13.25
N LYS A 45 18.42 44.81 -12.40
CA LYS A 45 18.71 45.46 -11.11
C LYS A 45 19.63 44.62 -10.23
N ARG A 46 19.42 43.30 -10.16
CA ARG A 46 20.29 42.40 -9.39
C ARG A 46 21.68 42.25 -10.02
N PHE A 47 21.82 42.39 -11.33
CA PHE A 47 23.12 42.44 -11.99
C PHE A 47 23.87 43.69 -11.55
N ASP A 48 23.23 44.86 -11.61
CA ASP A 48 23.84 46.13 -11.23
C ASP A 48 24.30 46.12 -9.75
N ASP A 49 23.57 45.41 -8.87
CA ASP A 49 23.93 45.24 -7.45
C ASP A 49 25.06 44.21 -7.19
N LEU A 50 25.22 43.20 -8.06
CA LEU A 50 26.11 42.04 -7.82
C LEU A 50 27.39 42.05 -8.67
N ALA A 51 27.39 42.80 -9.78
CA ALA A 51 28.51 42.88 -10.70
C ALA A 51 29.66 43.71 -10.10
N GLU A 52 30.88 43.26 -10.36
CA GLU A 52 32.11 43.98 -10.00
C GLU A 52 32.78 44.42 -11.31
N ASN A 53 33.08 45.71 -11.46
CA ASN A 53 33.64 46.28 -12.69
C ASN A 53 32.81 45.99 -13.96
N GLY A 54 31.48 45.89 -13.84
CA GLY A 54 30.58 45.61 -14.96
C GLY A 54 30.53 44.14 -15.38
N LEU A 55 31.13 43.24 -14.60
CA LEU A 55 31.14 41.79 -14.84
C LEU A 55 30.51 41.02 -13.67
N LEU A 56 29.69 40.02 -13.99
CA LEU A 56 29.05 39.13 -13.02
C LEU A 56 29.76 37.78 -12.99
N HIS A 57 30.30 37.43 -11.83
CA HIS A 57 30.98 36.16 -11.59
C HIS A 57 30.01 34.96 -11.50
N ARG A 58 30.44 33.78 -11.95
CA ARG A 58 29.72 32.49 -11.96
C ARG A 58 29.04 32.16 -10.63
N SER A 59 29.73 32.40 -9.51
CA SER A 59 29.19 32.14 -8.17
C SER A 59 27.98 33.02 -7.79
N LYS A 60 27.83 34.19 -8.42
CA LYS A 60 26.71 35.12 -8.21
C LYS A 60 25.59 34.95 -9.24
N PHE A 61 25.81 34.17 -10.29
CA PHE A 61 24.85 33.95 -11.39
C PHE A 61 23.48 33.51 -10.89
N GLY A 62 23.39 32.42 -10.12
CA GLY A 62 22.12 31.89 -9.62
C GLY A 62 21.32 32.90 -8.79
N LYS A 63 21.99 33.74 -8.00
CA LYS A 63 21.35 34.83 -7.23
C LYS A 63 20.84 35.94 -8.15
N CYS A 64 21.61 36.28 -9.19
CA CYS A 64 21.24 37.29 -10.17
C CYS A 64 19.99 36.91 -10.97
N ILE A 65 19.88 35.66 -11.43
CA ILE A 65 18.68 35.18 -12.14
C ILE A 65 17.54 34.73 -11.23
N GLY A 66 17.75 34.72 -9.90
CA GLY A 66 16.70 34.40 -8.92
C GLY A 66 16.41 32.90 -8.77
N MET A 67 17.39 32.03 -9.04
CA MET A 67 17.28 30.60 -8.82
C MET A 67 17.19 30.26 -7.34
N LYS A 68 16.25 29.37 -6.98
CA LYS A 68 16.11 28.85 -5.61
C LYS A 68 17.19 27.82 -5.27
N GLU A 69 17.53 26.98 -6.24
CA GLU A 69 18.50 25.90 -6.10
C GLU A 69 19.86 26.35 -6.64
N LEU A 70 20.66 27.01 -5.80
CA LEU A 70 21.97 27.54 -6.19
C LEU A 70 22.98 26.45 -6.59
N ALA A 71 22.76 25.19 -6.16
CA ALA A 71 23.60 24.05 -6.52
C ALA A 71 23.61 23.77 -8.03
N PHE A 72 22.52 24.09 -8.73
CA PHE A 72 22.40 23.90 -10.19
C PHE A 72 22.78 25.15 -11.00
N ALA A 73 22.97 26.28 -10.32
CA ALA A 73 23.25 27.54 -11.01
C ALA A 73 24.61 27.54 -11.71
N GLY A 74 25.61 26.87 -11.14
CA GLY A 74 26.91 26.72 -11.76
C GLY A 74 26.84 25.91 -13.05
N GLU A 75 26.15 24.77 -13.02
CA GLU A 75 25.96 23.90 -14.19
C GLU A 75 25.20 24.60 -15.31
N LEU A 76 24.16 25.37 -14.96
CA LEU A 76 23.42 26.16 -15.94
C LEU A 76 24.29 27.28 -16.54
N PHE A 77 25.12 27.94 -15.74
CA PHE A 77 26.06 28.94 -16.24
C PHE A 77 27.04 28.32 -17.23
N ASP A 78 27.64 27.19 -16.87
CA ASP A 78 28.65 26.53 -17.70
C ASP A 78 28.05 26.05 -19.02
N ALA A 79 26.85 25.47 -18.99
CA ALA A 79 26.12 25.07 -20.20
C ALA A 79 25.86 26.25 -21.16
N LEU A 80 25.38 27.38 -20.62
CA LEU A 80 25.08 28.58 -21.41
C LEU A 80 26.35 29.27 -21.94
N ALA A 81 27.43 29.26 -21.16
CA ALA A 81 28.73 29.80 -21.53
C ALA A 81 29.41 28.95 -22.62
N ARG A 82 29.42 27.62 -22.47
CA ARG A 82 29.94 26.67 -23.48
C ARG A 82 29.28 26.90 -24.84
N ARG A 83 27.96 27.00 -24.87
CA ARG A 83 27.19 27.21 -26.11
C ARG A 83 27.53 28.52 -26.85
N ARG A 84 28.01 29.53 -26.13
CA ARG A 84 28.37 30.85 -26.67
C ARG A 84 29.88 31.05 -26.79
N ASN A 85 30.68 30.02 -26.55
CA ASN A 85 32.15 30.09 -26.56
C ASN A 85 32.72 31.17 -25.61
N ILE A 86 32.04 31.43 -24.49
CA ILE A 86 32.50 32.37 -23.48
C ILE A 86 33.55 31.66 -22.61
N THR A 87 34.82 32.04 -22.78
CA THR A 87 35.93 31.50 -21.99
C THR A 87 36.17 32.38 -20.76
N GLY A 88 35.52 32.06 -19.63
CA GLY A 88 35.76 32.75 -18.36
C GLY A 88 34.66 32.55 -17.33
N ASP A 89 34.98 32.82 -16.06
CA ASP A 89 34.05 32.71 -14.92
C ASP A 89 33.18 33.96 -14.72
N SER A 90 33.21 34.92 -15.66
CA SER A 90 32.46 36.17 -15.54
C SER A 90 31.80 36.56 -16.85
N ILE A 91 30.59 37.11 -16.76
CA ILE A 91 29.81 37.57 -17.91
C ILE A 91 29.44 39.05 -17.78
N SER A 92 29.40 39.74 -18.90
CA SER A 92 28.89 41.10 -19.03
C SER A 92 27.36 41.13 -18.95
N LYS A 93 26.81 42.34 -18.85
CA LYS A 93 25.36 42.57 -18.84
C LYS A 93 24.67 42.12 -20.13
N ALA A 94 25.35 42.29 -21.26
CA ALA A 94 24.86 41.87 -22.57
C ALA A 94 24.79 40.34 -22.67
N GLU A 95 25.86 39.65 -22.25
CA GLU A 95 25.88 38.17 -22.22
C GLU A 95 24.83 37.62 -21.24
N LEU A 96 24.62 38.27 -20.09
CA LEU A 96 23.55 37.87 -19.17
C LEU A 96 22.15 38.03 -19.80
N LEU A 97 21.93 39.06 -20.61
CA LEU A 97 20.65 39.22 -21.33
C LEU A 97 20.41 38.07 -22.29
N GLU A 98 21.44 37.65 -23.03
CA GLU A 98 21.33 36.49 -23.92
C GLU A 98 21.07 35.19 -23.15
N PHE A 99 21.70 35.01 -21.99
CA PHE A 99 21.45 33.87 -21.11
C PHE A 99 19.99 33.91 -20.64
N TRP A 100 19.51 35.08 -20.21
CA TRP A 100 18.15 35.26 -19.74
C TRP A 100 17.10 35.00 -20.83
N ASP A 101 17.33 35.43 -22.06
CA ASP A 101 16.40 35.19 -23.17
C ASP A 101 16.22 33.69 -23.44
N GLN A 102 17.30 32.90 -23.37
CA GLN A 102 17.22 31.45 -23.50
C GLN A 102 16.53 30.78 -22.30
N ILE A 103 16.88 31.19 -21.08
CA ILE A 103 16.32 30.59 -19.85
C ILE A 103 14.82 30.94 -19.70
N SER A 104 14.44 32.15 -20.11
CA SER A 104 13.06 32.65 -20.01
C SER A 104 12.16 32.16 -21.14
N ASP A 105 12.71 31.44 -22.13
CA ASP A 105 11.92 30.76 -23.14
C ASP A 105 11.05 29.66 -22.50
N THR A 106 9.75 29.76 -22.73
CA THR A 106 8.76 28.84 -22.18
C THR A 106 8.52 27.62 -23.08
N SER A 107 9.13 27.60 -24.27
CA SER A 107 9.05 26.46 -25.17
C SER A 107 9.58 25.19 -24.48
N PHE A 108 8.99 24.06 -24.83
CA PHE A 108 9.41 22.79 -24.28
C PHE A 108 10.79 22.40 -24.81
N ASP A 109 11.01 22.58 -26.11
CA ASP A 109 12.25 22.21 -26.81
C ASP A 109 13.45 23.01 -26.30
N SER A 110 13.33 24.34 -26.11
CA SER A 110 14.44 25.14 -25.56
C SER A 110 14.79 24.76 -24.12
N ARG A 111 13.80 24.36 -23.31
CA ARG A 111 14.05 23.91 -21.93
C ARG A 111 14.65 22.52 -21.87
N LEU A 112 14.23 21.63 -22.77
CA LEU A 112 14.81 20.30 -22.88
C LEU A 112 16.25 20.39 -23.38
N GLN A 113 16.51 21.21 -24.40
CA GLN A 113 17.86 21.49 -24.87
C GLN A 113 18.72 22.08 -23.75
N THR A 114 18.20 23.08 -23.01
CA THR A 114 18.97 23.66 -21.89
C THR A 114 19.25 22.63 -20.80
N PHE A 115 18.33 21.70 -20.53
CA PHE A 115 18.57 20.60 -19.60
C PHE A 115 19.60 19.61 -20.14
N PHE A 116 19.55 19.30 -21.43
CA PHE A 116 20.52 18.43 -22.10
C PHE A 116 21.92 19.04 -22.02
N ASP A 117 22.07 20.31 -22.42
CA ASP A 117 23.33 21.07 -22.37
C ASP A 117 23.91 21.17 -20.94
N MET A 118 23.07 21.07 -19.90
CA MET A 118 23.49 21.04 -18.49
C MET A 118 24.02 19.67 -18.05
N VAL A 119 23.52 18.58 -18.63
CA VAL A 119 23.92 17.22 -18.31
C VAL A 119 25.14 16.81 -19.12
N ASP A 120 25.14 17.14 -20.42
CA ASP A 120 26.24 16.96 -21.36
C ASP A 120 27.38 17.95 -21.01
N LYS A 121 28.44 17.43 -20.37
CA LYS A 121 29.55 18.25 -19.86
C LYS A 121 30.61 18.48 -20.91
N ASP A 122 30.84 17.53 -21.80
CA ASP A 122 31.86 17.60 -22.84
C ASP A 122 31.33 18.17 -24.16
N ALA A 123 30.03 18.43 -24.25
CA ALA A 123 29.32 19.00 -25.39
C ALA A 123 29.43 18.13 -26.65
N ASP A 124 29.55 16.81 -26.49
CA ASP A 124 29.62 15.86 -27.59
C ASP A 124 28.23 15.49 -28.16
N GLY A 125 27.16 16.00 -27.55
CA GLY A 125 25.77 15.75 -27.95
C GLY A 125 25.23 14.42 -27.44
N ARG A 126 25.92 13.79 -26.48
CA ARG A 126 25.59 12.49 -25.90
C ARG A 126 25.67 12.59 -24.39
N ILE A 127 24.89 11.74 -23.71
CA ILE A 127 24.87 11.68 -22.25
C ILE A 127 25.27 10.27 -21.83
N THR A 128 26.41 10.18 -21.15
CA THR A 128 27.00 8.94 -20.63
C THR A 128 26.41 8.53 -19.28
N GLU A 129 26.67 7.30 -18.84
CA GLU A 129 26.23 6.82 -17.51
C GLU A 129 26.81 7.69 -16.38
N GLU A 130 28.04 8.13 -16.54
CA GLU A 130 28.77 8.97 -15.61
C GLU A 130 28.11 10.34 -15.45
N GLU A 131 27.69 10.97 -16.55
CA GLU A 131 26.99 12.26 -16.54
C GLU A 131 25.59 12.15 -15.92
N VAL A 132 24.88 11.04 -16.19
CA VAL A 132 23.62 10.71 -15.52
C VAL A 132 23.83 10.52 -14.01
N LYS A 133 24.89 9.83 -13.61
CA LYS A 133 25.22 9.65 -12.18
C LYS A 133 25.53 10.97 -11.50
N GLU A 134 26.24 11.87 -12.17
CA GLU A 134 26.60 13.18 -11.66
C GLU A 134 25.36 14.06 -11.42
N ILE A 135 24.47 14.17 -12.41
CA ILE A 135 23.25 14.99 -12.27
C ILE A 135 22.32 14.44 -11.16
N ILE A 136 22.23 13.12 -11.01
CA ILE A 136 21.45 12.48 -9.93
C ILE A 136 22.07 12.79 -8.57
N THR A 137 23.39 12.73 -8.48
CA THR A 137 24.13 13.01 -7.25
C THR A 137 23.98 14.48 -6.85
N LEU A 138 24.11 15.41 -7.80
CA LEU A 138 23.88 16.84 -7.60
C LEU A 138 22.44 17.12 -7.14
N SER A 139 21.46 16.47 -7.75
CA SER A 139 20.04 16.57 -7.35
C SER A 139 19.77 16.01 -5.96
N ALA A 140 20.39 14.88 -5.63
CA ALA A 140 20.28 14.27 -4.31
C ALA A 140 20.91 15.14 -3.22
N ALA A 141 22.08 15.73 -3.50
CA ALA A 141 22.80 16.62 -2.59
C ALA A 141 22.00 17.91 -2.31
N ALA A 142 21.48 18.56 -3.36
CA ALA A 142 20.64 19.75 -3.21
C ALA A 142 19.40 19.49 -2.33
N ASN A 143 18.83 18.28 -2.40
CA ASN A 143 17.64 17.89 -1.65
C ASN A 143 17.92 17.19 -0.31
N ASN A 144 19.19 17.14 0.16
CA ASN A 144 19.60 16.41 1.37
C ASN A 144 19.20 14.91 1.38
N LEU A 145 19.13 14.27 0.22
CA LEU A 145 18.72 12.87 0.05
C LEU A 145 19.92 11.92 0.12
N LYS A 146 20.49 11.74 1.32
CA LYS A 146 21.70 10.91 1.56
C LYS A 146 21.62 9.51 0.93
N LYS A 147 20.47 8.83 1.10
CA LYS A 147 20.27 7.48 0.56
C LYS A 147 20.25 7.42 -0.97
N VAL A 148 19.81 8.48 -1.64
CA VAL A 148 19.80 8.53 -3.12
C VAL A 148 21.20 8.78 -3.65
N SER A 149 21.99 9.61 -2.96
CA SER A 149 23.41 9.81 -3.27
C SER A 149 24.25 8.54 -3.09
N GLU A 150 23.95 7.70 -2.10
CA GLU A 150 24.65 6.42 -1.86
C GLU A 150 24.36 5.36 -2.94
N GLN A 151 23.24 5.47 -3.66
CA GLN A 151 22.80 4.53 -4.69
C GLN A 151 22.77 5.17 -6.09
N SER A 152 23.43 6.32 -6.30
CA SER A 152 23.33 7.07 -7.56
C SER A 152 23.82 6.29 -8.77
N GLU A 153 24.79 5.41 -8.58
CA GLU A 153 25.31 4.48 -9.60
C GLU A 153 24.26 3.45 -10.02
N GLU A 154 23.56 2.85 -9.05
CA GLU A 154 22.49 1.89 -9.34
C GLU A 154 21.33 2.58 -10.10
N TYR A 155 21.00 3.82 -9.74
CA TYR A 155 19.98 4.60 -10.45
C TYR A 155 20.43 5.03 -11.86
N ALA A 156 21.69 5.44 -12.04
CA ALA A 156 22.23 5.81 -13.34
C ALA A 156 22.20 4.61 -14.30
N ARG A 157 22.69 3.45 -13.85
CA ARG A 157 22.66 2.21 -14.62
C ARG A 157 21.25 1.82 -15.04
N LEU A 158 20.25 1.93 -14.15
CA LEU A 158 18.85 1.65 -14.49
C LEU A 158 18.26 2.63 -15.51
N ILE A 159 18.71 3.89 -15.50
CA ILE A 159 18.28 4.89 -16.48
C ILE A 159 18.93 4.61 -17.84
N MET A 160 20.22 4.25 -17.86
CA MET A 160 20.93 3.85 -19.08
C MET A 160 20.34 2.57 -19.69
N GLU A 161 20.03 1.56 -18.88
CA GLU A 161 19.38 0.32 -19.34
C GLU A 161 18.03 0.60 -20.05
N GLU A 162 17.32 1.64 -19.62
CA GLU A 162 16.03 2.02 -20.22
C GLU A 162 16.15 2.92 -21.44
N LEU A 163 17.08 3.90 -21.40
CA LEU A 163 17.22 4.91 -22.46
C LEU A 163 18.20 4.52 -23.57
N ASP A 164 19.07 3.53 -23.31
CA ASP A 164 20.01 2.94 -24.24
C ASP A 164 19.82 1.40 -24.33
N PRO A 165 18.71 0.94 -24.93
CA PRO A 165 18.38 -0.49 -25.02
C PRO A 165 19.35 -1.28 -25.90
N ASN A 166 20.14 -0.59 -26.72
CA ASN A 166 21.14 -1.19 -27.61
C ASN A 166 22.54 -1.24 -26.97
N ASN A 167 22.69 -0.73 -25.73
CA ASN A 167 23.94 -0.70 -24.99
C ASN A 167 25.08 -0.01 -25.77
N LEU A 168 24.76 1.14 -26.37
CA LEU A 168 25.67 2.05 -27.06
C LEU A 168 26.61 2.78 -26.07
N GLY A 169 26.24 2.85 -24.78
CA GLY A 169 26.96 3.54 -23.71
C GLY A 169 26.58 5.01 -23.54
N TYR A 170 25.58 5.50 -24.27
CA TYR A 170 25.19 6.91 -24.26
C TYR A 170 23.73 7.14 -24.68
N ILE A 171 23.17 8.27 -24.26
CA ILE A 171 21.80 8.73 -24.55
C ILE A 171 21.88 10.00 -25.41
N GLU A 172 21.21 10.05 -26.56
CA GLU A 172 21.14 11.26 -27.37
C GLU A 172 19.89 12.10 -27.04
N LEU A 173 19.87 13.37 -27.46
CA LEU A 173 18.75 14.28 -27.22
C LEU A 173 17.41 13.71 -27.71
N TYR A 174 17.41 13.01 -28.84
CA TYR A 174 16.19 12.40 -29.39
C TYR A 174 15.61 11.30 -28.47
N ASN A 175 16.45 10.57 -27.72
CA ASN A 175 16.00 9.55 -26.76
C ASN A 175 15.28 10.21 -25.57
N LEU A 176 15.80 11.34 -25.10
CA LEU A 176 15.18 12.16 -24.06
C LEU A 176 13.90 12.85 -24.54
N GLU A 177 13.91 13.36 -25.76
CA GLU A 177 12.72 13.87 -26.45
C GLU A 177 11.64 12.80 -26.55
N MET A 178 11.96 11.57 -26.95
CA MET A 178 11.00 10.46 -26.99
C MET A 178 10.37 10.15 -25.63
N LEU A 179 11.15 10.22 -24.54
CA LEU A 179 10.66 9.97 -23.18
C LEU A 179 9.76 11.11 -22.68
N LEU A 180 10.04 12.36 -23.07
CA LEU A 180 9.37 13.54 -22.54
C LEU A 180 8.27 14.13 -23.45
N LEU A 181 8.37 14.00 -24.78
CA LEU A 181 7.36 14.43 -25.77
C LEU A 181 6.13 13.51 -25.82
N GLN A 182 6.23 12.26 -25.34
CA GLN A 182 5.05 11.39 -25.21
C GLN A 182 4.08 11.78 -24.08
N ALA A 183 4.35 12.89 -23.35
CA ALA A 183 3.37 13.55 -22.51
C ALA A 183 2.66 14.66 -23.33
N PRO A 184 1.43 14.45 -23.83
CA PRO A 184 0.81 15.42 -24.72
C PRO A 184 0.61 16.75 -23.98
N SER A 185 1.13 17.78 -24.62
CA SER A 185 0.86 19.20 -24.42
C SER A 185 -0.64 19.47 -24.58
N GLN A 186 -1.40 19.33 -23.51
CA GLN A 186 -2.67 20.04 -23.35
C GLN A 186 -2.60 20.92 -22.11
N SER A 187 -2.23 22.17 -22.35
CA SER A 187 -2.42 23.26 -21.42
C SER A 187 -3.91 23.63 -21.32
N MET A 188 -4.32 23.95 -20.08
CA MET A 188 -5.54 24.67 -19.67
C MET A 188 -6.81 23.85 -19.43
N GLY A 189 -6.92 23.31 -18.21
CA GLY A 189 -8.18 22.80 -17.67
C GLY A 189 -8.00 22.20 -16.27
N ILE A 190 -8.49 22.91 -15.27
CA ILE A 190 -8.58 22.61 -13.83
C ILE A 190 -8.69 21.11 -13.46
N GLY A 191 -7.84 20.67 -12.50
CA GLY A 191 -8.16 19.58 -11.55
C GLY A 191 -7.33 18.29 -11.67
N THR A 192 -6.49 18.01 -10.66
CA THR A 192 -6.06 16.73 -10.02
C THR A 192 -6.10 15.35 -10.73
N THR A 193 -6.34 15.21 -12.03
CA THR A 193 -6.53 13.93 -12.75
C THR A 193 -5.34 13.54 -13.65
N ASN A 194 -4.49 14.49 -14.05
CA ASN A 194 -3.47 14.26 -15.08
C ASN A 194 -2.27 13.38 -14.65
N SER A 195 -1.94 13.28 -13.36
CA SER A 195 -0.79 12.46 -12.93
C SER A 195 -1.03 10.96 -13.09
N ARG A 196 -2.29 10.50 -13.00
CA ARG A 196 -2.66 9.08 -13.20
C ARG A 196 -2.58 8.67 -14.67
N ASN A 197 -2.94 9.55 -15.60
CA ASN A 197 -2.88 9.26 -17.02
C ASN A 197 -1.44 9.24 -17.54
N LEU A 198 -0.58 10.15 -17.07
CA LEU A 198 0.84 10.17 -17.42
C LEU A 198 1.58 8.93 -16.88
N SER A 199 1.31 8.53 -15.64
CA SER A 199 1.86 7.29 -15.06
C SER A 199 1.32 6.02 -15.73
N GLN A 200 0.07 6.01 -16.19
CA GLN A 200 -0.47 4.90 -16.97
C GLN A 200 0.13 4.81 -18.37
N MET A 201 0.44 5.93 -19.04
CA MET A 201 1.09 5.92 -20.36
C MET A 201 2.57 5.55 -20.28
N LEU A 202 3.32 6.12 -19.33
CA LEU A 202 4.70 5.68 -19.06
C LEU A 202 4.74 4.19 -18.72
N SER A 203 3.78 3.68 -17.93
CA SER A 203 3.66 2.24 -17.65
C SER A 203 3.24 1.39 -18.85
N GLN A 204 2.63 1.97 -19.89
CA GLN A 204 2.28 1.28 -21.13
C GLN A 204 3.46 1.21 -22.11
N HIS A 205 4.31 2.24 -22.13
CA HIS A 205 5.47 2.32 -23.02
C HIS A 205 6.76 1.74 -22.43
N LEU A 206 6.94 1.73 -21.11
CA LEU A 206 7.98 0.95 -20.39
C LEU A 206 7.62 -0.55 -20.30
N ARG A 207 6.87 -1.07 -21.28
CA ARG A 207 6.50 -2.49 -21.29
C ARG A 207 7.78 -3.27 -21.58
N PRO A 208 8.26 -4.12 -20.65
CA PRO A 208 9.44 -4.93 -20.93
C PRO A 208 9.19 -5.72 -22.20
N THR A 209 10.22 -5.86 -23.04
CA THR A 209 10.25 -6.82 -24.14
C THR A 209 9.60 -8.12 -23.66
N ALA A 210 8.49 -8.47 -24.31
CA ALA A 210 7.66 -9.56 -23.83
C ALA A 210 8.48 -10.86 -23.93
N GLU A 211 8.92 -11.38 -22.77
CA GLU A 211 9.53 -12.71 -22.73
C GLU A 211 8.61 -13.69 -23.45
N PRO A 212 9.07 -14.33 -24.54
CA PRO A 212 8.23 -15.17 -25.37
C PRO A 212 7.78 -16.42 -24.62
N ASN A 213 8.52 -16.83 -23.58
CA ASN A 213 8.18 -17.98 -22.78
C ASN A 213 7.21 -17.62 -21.63
N PRO A 214 5.96 -18.12 -21.64
CA PRO A 214 4.96 -17.81 -20.62
C PRO A 214 5.35 -18.29 -19.22
N LEU A 215 6.10 -19.40 -19.11
CA LEU A 215 6.57 -19.94 -17.83
C LEU A 215 7.64 -19.05 -17.21
N ARG A 216 8.61 -18.61 -18.01
CA ARG A 216 9.70 -17.73 -17.55
C ARG A 216 9.16 -16.35 -17.14
N ARG A 217 8.16 -15.85 -17.88
CA ARG A 217 7.44 -14.62 -17.55
C ARG A 217 6.66 -14.73 -16.24
N TRP A 218 5.97 -15.85 -16.01
CA TRP A 218 5.25 -16.09 -14.76
C TRP A 218 6.21 -16.21 -13.58
N TYR A 219 7.30 -16.99 -13.74
CA TYR A 219 8.33 -17.15 -12.72
C TYR A 219 8.95 -15.82 -12.34
N ARG A 220 9.38 -15.00 -13.31
CA ARG A 220 10.00 -13.70 -13.06
C ARG A 220 9.03 -12.70 -12.41
N ARG A 221 7.76 -12.73 -12.81
CA ARG A 221 6.72 -11.92 -12.12
C ARG A 221 6.50 -12.40 -10.69
N ALA A 222 6.50 -13.71 -10.46
CA ALA A 222 6.36 -14.28 -9.13
C ALA A 222 7.57 -13.97 -8.26
N SER A 223 8.80 -14.02 -8.79
CA SER A 223 10.03 -13.69 -8.07
C SER A 223 10.05 -12.24 -7.65
N TYR A 224 9.79 -11.30 -8.55
CA TYR A 224 9.71 -9.88 -8.21
C TYR A 224 8.60 -9.58 -7.20
N PHE A 225 7.42 -10.21 -7.36
CA PHE A 225 6.35 -10.08 -6.38
C PHE A 225 6.76 -10.60 -5.00
N LEU A 226 7.46 -11.74 -4.96
CA LEU A 226 7.93 -12.34 -3.72
C LEU A 226 9.01 -11.46 -3.08
N GLU A 227 9.99 -10.96 -3.82
CA GLU A 227 11.04 -10.07 -3.32
C GLU A 227 10.45 -8.79 -2.71
N ASP A 228 9.53 -8.14 -3.43
CA ASP A 228 8.89 -6.89 -2.97
C ASP A 228 7.95 -7.11 -1.76
N ASN A 229 7.34 -8.29 -1.65
CA ASN A 229 6.29 -8.56 -0.67
C ASN A 229 6.60 -9.71 0.29
N TRP A 230 7.85 -10.15 0.40
CA TRP A 230 8.21 -11.38 1.15
C TRP A 230 7.73 -11.32 2.60
N ARG A 231 7.75 -10.14 3.24
CA ARG A 231 7.25 -9.91 4.60
C ARG A 231 5.75 -10.16 4.72
N ARG A 232 4.97 -9.74 3.71
CA ARG A 232 3.52 -9.97 3.66
C ARG A 232 3.23 -11.46 3.45
N CYS A 233 3.94 -12.08 2.50
CA CYS A 233 3.83 -13.51 2.21
C CYS A 233 4.15 -14.34 3.45
N TRP A 234 5.24 -14.02 4.16
CA TRP A 234 5.65 -14.68 5.39
C TRP A 234 4.56 -14.62 6.48
N VAL A 235 4.00 -13.44 6.74
CA VAL A 235 2.95 -13.28 7.77
C VAL A 235 1.67 -14.03 7.38
N ILE A 236 1.28 -14.00 6.11
CA ILE A 236 0.11 -14.76 5.61
C ILE A 236 0.36 -16.26 5.75
N LEU A 237 1.54 -16.74 5.37
CA LEU A 237 1.91 -18.15 5.46
C LEU A 237 1.92 -18.62 6.92
N LEU A 238 2.48 -17.83 7.84
CA LEU A 238 2.47 -18.11 9.27
C LEU A 238 1.03 -18.18 9.81
N TRP A 239 0.21 -17.19 9.51
CA TRP A 239 -1.20 -17.15 9.91
C TRP A 239 -1.99 -18.35 9.37
N LEU A 240 -1.81 -18.69 8.09
CA LEU A 240 -2.47 -19.82 7.46
C LEU A 240 -2.02 -21.15 8.08
N SER A 241 -0.71 -21.30 8.35
CA SER A 241 -0.15 -22.48 8.99
C SER A 241 -0.74 -22.72 10.38
N ILE A 242 -0.91 -21.65 11.17
CA ILE A 242 -1.58 -21.73 12.49
C ILE A 242 -3.04 -22.14 12.32
N CYS A 243 -3.76 -21.57 11.36
CA CYS A 243 -5.16 -21.94 11.11
C CYS A 243 -5.30 -23.42 10.70
N VAL A 244 -4.48 -23.90 9.77
CA VAL A 244 -4.48 -25.30 9.32
C VAL A 244 -4.08 -26.24 10.47
N GLY A 245 -3.08 -25.87 11.27
CA GLY A 245 -2.65 -26.64 12.43
C GLY A 245 -3.77 -26.78 13.47
N LEU A 246 -4.43 -25.67 13.84
CA LEU A 246 -5.55 -25.68 14.79
C LEU A 246 -6.75 -26.46 14.27
N PHE A 247 -7.09 -26.29 12.99
CA PHE A 247 -8.16 -27.06 12.34
C PHE A 247 -7.86 -28.55 12.40
N THR A 248 -6.68 -28.96 11.95
CA THR A 248 -6.25 -30.37 11.89
C THR A 248 -6.21 -30.99 13.28
N TRP A 249 -5.66 -30.27 14.27
CA TRP A 249 -5.62 -30.73 15.65
C TRP A 249 -7.03 -31.00 16.20
N LYS A 250 -7.97 -30.06 16.03
CA LYS A 250 -9.36 -30.28 16.49
C LYS A 250 -10.10 -31.33 15.69
N PHE A 251 -9.84 -31.41 14.40
CA PHE A 251 -10.41 -32.43 13.53
C PHE A 251 -10.01 -33.82 14.00
N MET A 252 -8.71 -34.07 14.23
CA MET A 252 -8.21 -35.34 14.75
C MET A 252 -8.75 -35.64 16.14
N GLN A 253 -8.79 -34.64 17.03
CA GLN A 253 -9.33 -34.81 18.37
C GLN A 253 -10.80 -35.27 18.37
N TYR A 254 -11.63 -34.75 17.46
CA TYR A 254 -13.04 -35.11 17.41
C TYR A 254 -13.30 -36.42 16.68
N ARG A 255 -12.40 -36.85 15.79
CA ARG A 255 -12.46 -38.17 15.13
C ARG A 255 -12.38 -39.32 16.13
N GLU A 256 -11.66 -39.14 17.23
CA GLU A 256 -11.51 -40.16 18.29
C GLU A 256 -12.61 -40.12 19.36
N ARG A 257 -13.57 -39.19 19.27
CA ARG A 257 -14.65 -39.06 20.26
C ARG A 257 -15.87 -39.88 19.87
N ALA A 258 -16.63 -40.34 20.87
CA ALA A 258 -17.88 -41.06 20.64
C ALA A 258 -18.91 -40.30 19.77
N VAL A 259 -18.85 -38.96 19.74
CA VAL A 259 -19.69 -38.10 18.87
C VAL A 259 -19.45 -38.34 17.38
N PHE A 260 -18.23 -38.77 17.02
CA PHE A 260 -17.88 -39.11 15.65
C PHE A 260 -18.69 -40.28 15.11
N LYS A 261 -19.07 -41.25 15.96
CA LYS A 261 -19.84 -42.42 15.51
C LYS A 261 -21.20 -42.05 14.92
N VAL A 262 -21.80 -40.96 15.38
CA VAL A 262 -23.12 -40.48 14.94
C VAL A 262 -22.99 -39.37 13.89
N MET A 263 -22.21 -38.34 14.19
CA MET A 263 -22.11 -37.14 13.35
C MET A 263 -21.04 -37.24 12.25
N GLY A 264 -20.14 -38.23 12.32
CA GLY A 264 -19.11 -38.48 11.33
C GLY A 264 -18.12 -37.32 11.15
N TYR A 265 -17.65 -37.12 9.92
CA TYR A 265 -16.69 -36.05 9.61
C TYR A 265 -17.26 -34.64 9.80
N CYS A 266 -18.58 -34.48 9.79
CA CYS A 266 -19.22 -33.17 9.91
C CYS A 266 -18.94 -32.52 11.25
N VAL A 267 -18.98 -33.26 12.37
CA VAL A 267 -18.61 -32.71 13.68
C VAL A 267 -17.14 -32.33 13.73
N CYS A 268 -16.27 -33.06 13.02
CA CYS A 268 -14.84 -32.74 12.96
C CYS A 268 -14.61 -31.42 12.20
N VAL A 269 -15.28 -31.22 11.06
CA VAL A 269 -15.23 -29.96 10.29
C VAL A 269 -15.86 -28.82 11.10
N ALA A 270 -17.00 -29.05 11.74
CA ALA A 270 -17.70 -28.03 12.54
C ALA A 270 -16.84 -27.54 13.70
N LYS A 271 -16.14 -28.46 14.39
CA LYS A 271 -15.25 -28.13 15.52
C LYS A 271 -13.89 -27.60 15.10
N GLY A 272 -13.34 -28.09 13.99
CA GLY A 272 -12.16 -27.50 13.36
C GLY A 272 -12.41 -26.05 12.93
N GLY A 273 -13.53 -25.81 12.22
CA GLY A 273 -13.99 -24.49 11.83
C GLY A 273 -14.17 -23.56 13.04
N ALA A 274 -14.82 -24.03 14.10
CA ALA A 274 -14.97 -23.28 15.34
C ALA A 274 -13.63 -22.92 16.02
N GLU A 275 -12.61 -23.78 15.96
CA GLU A 275 -11.29 -23.48 16.52
C GLU A 275 -10.58 -22.37 15.74
N THR A 276 -10.59 -22.46 14.42
CA THR A 276 -10.04 -21.40 13.56
C THR A 276 -10.81 -20.10 13.73
N LEU A 277 -12.13 -20.16 13.93
CA LEU A 277 -12.98 -19.00 14.20
C LEU A 277 -12.59 -18.33 15.52
N LYS A 278 -12.40 -19.09 16.61
CA LYS A 278 -11.93 -18.56 17.91
C LYS A 278 -10.59 -17.86 17.79
N PHE A 279 -9.63 -18.46 17.09
CA PHE A 279 -8.32 -17.85 16.86
C PHE A 279 -8.43 -16.55 16.07
N ASN A 280 -9.16 -16.55 14.95
CA ASN A 280 -9.31 -15.37 14.11
C ASN A 280 -10.12 -14.26 14.81
N MET A 281 -11.13 -14.61 15.61
CA MET A 281 -11.83 -13.66 16.48
C MET A 281 -10.88 -13.07 17.54
N ALA A 282 -10.00 -13.84 18.17
CA ALA A 282 -9.02 -13.24 19.09
C ALA A 282 -8.03 -12.32 18.35
N LEU A 283 -7.58 -12.71 17.16
CA LEU A 283 -6.57 -11.99 16.39
C LEU A 283 -7.07 -10.70 15.73
N ILE A 284 -8.34 -10.62 15.31
CA ILE A 284 -8.86 -9.52 14.47
C ILE A 284 -8.82 -8.14 15.15
N LEU A 285 -8.81 -8.08 16.49
CA LEU A 285 -8.72 -6.83 17.25
C LEU A 285 -7.30 -6.25 17.25
N LEU A 286 -6.26 -7.11 17.28
CA LEU A 286 -4.86 -6.68 17.38
C LEU A 286 -4.44 -5.68 16.30
N PRO A 287 -4.74 -5.89 14.99
CA PRO A 287 -4.36 -4.95 13.94
C PRO A 287 -5.04 -3.57 14.06
N VAL A 288 -6.16 -3.47 14.78
CA VAL A 288 -6.91 -2.22 14.95
C VAL A 288 -6.46 -1.45 16.20
N CYS A 289 -5.72 -2.09 17.11
CA CYS A 289 -5.10 -1.47 18.29
C CYS A 289 -3.91 -0.56 17.91
N ARG A 290 -4.21 0.66 17.43
CA ARG A 290 -3.23 1.61 16.89
C ARG A 290 -2.03 1.88 17.81
N ASN A 291 -2.27 2.05 19.11
CA ASN A 291 -1.20 2.31 20.08
C ASN A 291 -0.25 1.12 20.20
N THR A 292 -0.82 -0.09 20.32
CA THR A 292 -0.07 -1.36 20.40
C THR A 292 0.75 -1.61 19.13
N ILE A 293 0.16 -1.43 17.95
CA ILE A 293 0.86 -1.61 16.67
C ILE A 293 2.00 -0.58 16.52
N THR A 294 1.76 0.68 16.89
CA THR A 294 2.79 1.71 16.84
C THR A 294 3.94 1.42 17.80
N TRP A 295 3.62 0.90 18.99
CA TRP A 295 4.61 0.45 19.96
C TRP A 295 5.46 -0.69 19.41
N PHE A 296 4.85 -1.75 18.86
CA PHE A 296 5.59 -2.87 18.26
C PHE A 296 6.48 -2.39 17.11
N ARG A 297 5.97 -1.53 16.23
CA ARG A 297 6.72 -0.97 15.11
C ARG A 297 7.98 -0.21 15.56
N ASN A 298 7.89 0.58 16.63
CA ASN A 298 8.96 1.49 17.03
C ASN A 298 9.91 0.88 18.08
N ARG A 299 9.44 -0.05 18.93
CA ARG A 299 10.19 -0.59 20.07
C ARG A 299 10.75 -1.99 19.87
N THR A 300 10.29 -2.73 18.87
CA THR A 300 10.75 -4.10 18.63
C THR A 300 11.41 -4.24 17.27
N ALA A 301 12.42 -5.11 17.17
CA ALA A 301 13.03 -5.48 15.89
C ALA A 301 12.05 -6.21 14.94
N ALA A 302 10.82 -6.50 15.40
CA ALA A 302 9.79 -7.14 14.61
C ALA A 302 9.40 -6.36 13.35
N GLY A 303 9.61 -5.03 13.31
CA GLY A 303 9.39 -4.22 12.10
C GLY A 303 10.25 -4.63 10.89
N ARG A 304 11.33 -5.40 11.11
CA ARG A 304 12.17 -5.99 10.06
C ARG A 304 11.47 -7.16 9.34
N PHE A 305 10.60 -7.88 10.05
CA PHE A 305 9.95 -9.11 9.56
C PHE A 305 8.44 -8.95 9.34
N VAL A 306 7.80 -8.03 10.06
CA VAL A 306 6.34 -7.82 10.05
C VAL A 306 6.01 -6.46 9.43
N PRO A 307 5.21 -6.40 8.35
CA PRO A 307 4.80 -5.14 7.73
C PRO A 307 3.65 -4.50 8.52
N PHE A 308 3.97 -3.87 9.67
CA PHE A 308 2.97 -3.26 10.56
C PHE A 308 2.11 -2.16 9.91
N ASP A 309 2.58 -1.53 8.83
CA ASP A 309 1.81 -0.51 8.09
C ASP A 309 0.62 -1.11 7.30
N ASP A 310 0.60 -2.43 7.10
CA ASP A 310 -0.50 -3.16 6.45
C ASP A 310 -1.50 -3.76 7.44
N ASN A 311 -1.50 -3.33 8.71
CA ASN A 311 -2.38 -3.85 9.76
C ASN A 311 -3.88 -3.88 9.37
N ILE A 312 -4.40 -2.82 8.72
CA ILE A 312 -5.81 -2.78 8.27
C ILE A 312 -6.07 -3.72 7.09
N ASN A 313 -5.07 -3.97 6.23
CA ASN A 313 -5.21 -4.97 5.17
C ASN A 313 -5.22 -6.37 5.78
N PHE A 314 -4.35 -6.63 6.75
CA PHE A 314 -4.35 -7.88 7.50
C PHE A 314 -5.67 -8.10 8.28
N HIS A 315 -6.24 -7.07 8.89
CA HIS A 315 -7.58 -7.13 9.52
C HIS A 315 -8.66 -7.65 8.55
N LYS A 316 -8.64 -7.22 7.28
CA LYS A 316 -9.58 -7.72 6.25
C LYS A 316 -9.31 -9.19 5.88
N VAL A 317 -8.04 -9.59 5.83
CA VAL A 317 -7.66 -11.00 5.58
C VAL A 317 -8.16 -11.89 6.72
N ILE A 318 -7.98 -11.46 7.97
CA ILE A 318 -8.51 -12.17 9.15
C ILE A 318 -10.05 -12.22 9.08
N ALA A 319 -10.72 -11.13 8.69
CA ALA A 319 -12.17 -11.12 8.52
C ALA A 319 -12.64 -12.16 7.47
N ALA A 320 -11.90 -12.34 6.38
CA ALA A 320 -12.16 -13.42 5.43
C ALA A 320 -11.98 -14.81 6.07
N GLY A 321 -10.93 -14.98 6.88
CA GLY A 321 -10.74 -16.21 7.69
C GLY A 321 -11.88 -16.48 8.67
N ILE A 322 -12.44 -15.43 9.29
CA ILE A 322 -13.65 -15.52 10.15
C ILE A 322 -14.84 -16.01 9.32
N SER A 323 -15.08 -15.45 8.13
CA SER A 323 -16.16 -15.92 7.25
C SER A 323 -16.01 -17.40 6.88
N VAL A 324 -14.80 -17.84 6.53
CA VAL A 324 -14.52 -19.24 6.19
C VAL A 324 -14.74 -20.16 7.40
N GLY A 325 -14.18 -19.81 8.56
CA GLY A 325 -14.33 -20.60 9.79
C GLY A 325 -15.79 -20.66 10.28
N ALA A 326 -16.52 -19.54 10.21
CA ALA A 326 -17.94 -19.48 10.52
C ALA A 326 -18.78 -20.30 9.52
N GLY A 327 -18.48 -20.22 8.22
CA GLY A 327 -19.13 -21.04 7.19
C GLY A 327 -18.94 -22.53 7.44
N LEU A 328 -17.69 -22.98 7.64
CA LEU A 328 -17.38 -24.38 7.98
C LEU A 328 -18.12 -24.85 9.24
N HIS A 329 -18.21 -23.99 10.26
CA HIS A 329 -18.89 -24.28 11.51
C HIS A 329 -20.42 -24.39 11.34
N ILE A 330 -21.05 -23.37 10.76
CA ILE A 330 -22.51 -23.25 10.66
C ILE A 330 -23.07 -24.24 9.65
N ILE A 331 -22.46 -24.33 8.46
CA ILE A 331 -22.94 -25.22 7.40
C ILE A 331 -22.86 -26.66 7.89
N SER A 332 -21.73 -27.09 8.46
CA SER A 332 -21.59 -28.47 8.96
C SER A 332 -22.60 -28.80 10.05
N HIS A 333 -22.89 -27.86 10.96
CA HIS A 333 -23.92 -28.06 11.97
C HIS A 333 -25.34 -28.19 11.35
N LEU A 334 -25.71 -27.28 10.44
CA LEU A 334 -27.05 -27.23 9.88
C LEU A 334 -27.36 -28.31 8.85
N THR A 335 -26.40 -28.63 7.96
CA THR A 335 -26.63 -29.52 6.81
C THR A 335 -26.24 -30.96 7.07
N CYS A 336 -25.51 -31.24 8.15
CA CYS A 336 -25.02 -32.58 8.40
C CYS A 336 -25.17 -33.03 9.86
N ASP A 337 -24.66 -32.28 10.85
CA ASP A 337 -24.72 -32.74 12.25
C ASP A 337 -26.17 -32.84 12.75
N PHE A 338 -26.97 -31.78 12.57
CA PHE A 338 -28.37 -31.79 13.02
C PHE A 338 -29.21 -32.84 12.26
N PRO A 339 -29.17 -32.95 10.92
CA PRO A 339 -29.84 -34.04 10.22
C PRO A 339 -29.46 -35.42 10.75
N ARG A 340 -28.17 -35.70 10.92
CA ARG A 340 -27.71 -37.01 11.40
C ARG A 340 -28.16 -37.29 12.82
N LEU A 341 -28.23 -36.26 13.66
CA LEU A 341 -28.71 -36.41 15.03
C LEU A 341 -30.24 -36.61 15.09
N LEU A 342 -31.00 -36.01 14.17
CA LEU A 342 -32.46 -36.14 14.08
C LEU A 342 -32.90 -37.49 13.48
N HIS A 343 -32.08 -38.11 12.62
CA HIS A 343 -32.38 -39.38 11.97
C HIS A 343 -31.60 -40.57 12.55
N ALA A 344 -30.84 -40.37 13.63
CA ALA A 344 -30.15 -41.45 14.33
C ALA A 344 -31.16 -42.45 14.90
N THR A 345 -30.87 -43.74 14.76
CA THR A 345 -31.61 -44.80 15.48
C THR A 345 -31.37 -44.69 16.99
N GLU A 346 -32.22 -45.31 17.82
CA GLU A 346 -32.07 -45.28 19.28
C GLU A 346 -30.69 -45.80 19.74
N GLU A 347 -30.18 -46.87 19.10
CA GLU A 347 -28.84 -47.42 19.37
C GLU A 347 -27.71 -46.45 18.98
N GLU A 348 -27.84 -45.77 17.85
CA GLU A 348 -26.88 -44.76 17.41
C GLU A 348 -26.92 -43.50 18.27
N TYR A 349 -28.09 -43.14 18.82
CA TYR A 349 -28.26 -41.98 19.68
C TYR A 349 -27.76 -42.20 21.11
N GLU A 350 -27.64 -43.45 21.58
CA GLU A 350 -27.16 -43.80 22.92
C GLU A 350 -25.91 -43.00 23.40
N PRO A 351 -24.80 -42.88 22.64
CA PRO A 351 -23.65 -42.08 23.06
C PRO A 351 -23.93 -40.58 23.20
N MET A 352 -25.01 -40.08 22.59
CA MET A 352 -25.41 -38.67 22.55
C MET A 352 -26.26 -38.25 23.74
N LYS A 353 -26.88 -39.21 24.46
CA LYS A 353 -27.73 -38.92 25.63
C LYS A 353 -27.06 -38.03 26.67
N ARG A 354 -25.78 -38.29 26.96
CA ARG A 354 -24.95 -37.48 27.89
C ARG A 354 -24.82 -35.99 27.52
N PHE A 355 -25.03 -35.64 26.25
CA PHE A 355 -24.87 -34.29 25.70
C PHE A 355 -26.21 -33.62 25.43
N PHE A 356 -27.19 -34.35 24.89
CA PHE A 356 -28.44 -33.80 24.37
C PHE A 356 -29.68 -34.18 25.20
N GLY A 357 -29.56 -35.06 26.19
CA GLY A 357 -30.68 -35.55 27.01
C GLY A 357 -31.10 -36.97 26.61
N ASP A 358 -31.96 -37.59 27.41
CA ASP A 358 -32.41 -38.96 27.15
C ASP A 358 -33.30 -39.05 25.91
N ASP A 359 -34.12 -38.02 25.67
CA ASP A 359 -34.98 -37.90 24.50
C ASP A 359 -34.24 -37.27 23.31
N GLN A 360 -34.33 -37.92 22.15
CA GLN A 360 -33.79 -37.40 20.90
C GLN A 360 -34.47 -36.07 20.53
N PRO A 361 -33.70 -35.07 20.03
CA PRO A 361 -34.29 -33.81 19.59
C PRO A 361 -35.34 -34.06 18.49
N PRO A 362 -36.54 -33.47 18.57
CA PRO A 362 -37.62 -33.77 17.64
C PRO A 362 -37.50 -33.05 16.29
N ASN A 363 -36.84 -31.88 16.26
CA ASN A 363 -36.68 -31.07 15.05
C ASN A 363 -35.62 -29.97 15.26
N TYR A 364 -35.37 -29.20 14.20
CA TYR A 364 -34.42 -28.09 14.21
C TYR A 364 -34.71 -27.00 15.25
N TRP A 365 -35.98 -26.76 15.59
CA TRP A 365 -36.37 -25.72 16.52
C TRP A 365 -35.87 -25.99 17.94
N TRP A 366 -35.69 -27.27 18.29
CA TRP A 366 -35.06 -27.66 19.55
C TRP A 366 -33.63 -27.10 19.66
N PHE A 367 -32.82 -27.23 18.60
CA PHE A 367 -31.45 -26.69 18.59
C PHE A 367 -31.44 -25.16 18.63
N VAL A 368 -32.35 -24.50 17.92
CA VAL A 368 -32.47 -23.03 17.89
C VAL A 368 -32.87 -22.46 19.26
N LYS A 369 -33.79 -23.12 19.97
CA LYS A 369 -34.20 -22.73 21.33
C LYS A 369 -33.08 -22.88 22.36
N GLY A 370 -32.18 -23.83 22.14
CA GLY A 370 -30.99 -24.00 22.98
C GLY A 370 -30.08 -22.78 22.96
N THR A 371 -29.33 -22.58 24.04
CA THR A 371 -28.49 -21.38 24.23
C THR A 371 -27.53 -21.16 23.09
N GLU A 372 -26.93 -22.21 22.54
CA GLU A 372 -26.00 -22.17 21.42
C GLU A 372 -26.69 -21.82 20.10
N GLY A 373 -27.93 -22.26 19.91
CA GLY A 373 -28.69 -22.01 18.69
C GLY A 373 -29.05 -20.54 18.53
N TRP A 374 -29.76 -19.95 19.49
CA TRP A 374 -30.20 -18.57 19.38
C TRP A 374 -29.02 -17.59 19.44
N THR A 375 -28.02 -17.84 20.29
CA THR A 375 -26.81 -16.98 20.34
C THR A 375 -26.05 -17.04 19.01
N GLY A 376 -25.92 -18.23 18.42
CA GLY A 376 -25.29 -18.43 17.12
C GLY A 376 -26.04 -17.71 15.99
N LEU A 377 -27.37 -17.81 15.98
CA LEU A 377 -28.22 -17.15 14.99
C LEU A 377 -28.14 -15.62 15.10
N VAL A 378 -28.21 -15.07 16.31
CA VAL A 378 -28.09 -13.61 16.53
C VAL A 378 -26.71 -13.13 16.09
N MET A 379 -25.63 -13.82 16.48
CA MET A 379 -24.28 -13.48 16.03
C MET A 379 -24.15 -13.51 14.50
N LEU A 380 -24.71 -14.54 13.84
CA LEU A 380 -24.69 -14.65 12.38
C LEU A 380 -25.37 -13.44 11.71
N VAL A 381 -26.54 -13.04 12.19
CA VAL A 381 -27.28 -11.88 11.65
C VAL A 381 -26.48 -10.59 11.85
N LEU A 382 -25.96 -10.34 13.06
CA LEU A 382 -25.18 -9.14 13.35
C LEU A 382 -23.89 -9.08 12.52
N MET A 383 -23.20 -10.22 12.39
CA MET A 383 -21.99 -10.32 11.56
C MET A 383 -22.31 -10.13 10.07
N ALA A 384 -23.41 -10.68 9.56
CA ALA A 384 -23.84 -10.49 8.19
C ALA A 384 -24.09 -9.00 7.87
N ILE A 385 -24.76 -8.28 8.78
CA ILE A 385 -24.97 -6.83 8.66
C ILE A 385 -23.61 -6.10 8.65
N ALA A 386 -22.77 -6.35 9.64
CA ALA A 386 -21.47 -5.67 9.78
C ALA A 386 -20.54 -5.94 8.59
N PHE A 387 -20.50 -7.17 8.07
CA PHE A 387 -19.62 -7.57 6.96
C PHE A 387 -20.12 -6.98 5.64
N THR A 388 -21.43 -7.02 5.40
CA THR A 388 -22.04 -6.42 4.21
C THR A 388 -21.76 -4.91 4.15
N LEU A 389 -21.97 -4.21 5.26
CA LEU A 389 -21.75 -2.76 5.34
C LEU A 389 -20.25 -2.37 5.34
N ALA A 390 -19.36 -3.29 5.71
CA ALA A 390 -17.91 -3.11 5.61
C ALA A 390 -17.36 -3.26 4.18
N MET A 391 -18.13 -3.84 3.25
CA MET A 391 -17.68 -4.03 1.87
C MET A 391 -17.38 -2.69 1.19
N PRO A 392 -16.35 -2.62 0.32
CA PRO A 392 -15.91 -1.35 -0.28
C PRO A 392 -16.98 -0.62 -1.10
N TRP A 393 -18.01 -1.32 -1.59
CA TRP A 393 -19.08 -0.73 -2.38
C TRP A 393 -20.13 -0.03 -1.50
N PHE A 394 -20.54 -0.68 -0.41
CA PHE A 394 -21.45 -0.11 0.60
C PHE A 394 -20.78 1.01 1.40
N ARG A 395 -19.57 0.77 1.91
CA ARG A 395 -18.83 1.75 2.73
C ARG A 395 -18.47 3.04 1.96
N ARG A 396 -18.18 2.94 0.65
CA ARG A 396 -17.87 4.11 -0.19
C ARG A 396 -19.11 4.75 -0.82
N GLY A 397 -20.32 4.26 -0.51
CA GLY A 397 -21.57 4.82 -1.04
C GLY A 397 -21.70 4.71 -2.56
N ARG A 398 -21.10 3.68 -3.17
CA ARG A 398 -21.13 3.50 -4.64
C ARG A 398 -22.39 2.81 -5.15
N LEU A 399 -23.19 2.19 -4.27
CA LEU A 399 -24.51 1.68 -4.63
C LEU A 399 -25.56 2.78 -4.45
N SER A 400 -26.30 3.08 -5.53
CA SER A 400 -27.54 3.84 -5.45
C SER A 400 -28.66 2.88 -5.06
N LEU A 401 -29.07 2.87 -3.79
CA LEU A 401 -30.21 2.08 -3.30
C LEU A 401 -31.48 2.95 -3.23
N PRO A 402 -32.68 2.39 -3.49
CA PRO A 402 -33.93 3.12 -3.35
C PRO A 402 -34.16 3.57 -1.89
N LYS A 403 -34.89 4.69 -1.69
CA LYS A 403 -35.27 5.13 -0.34
C LYS A 403 -36.25 4.11 0.28
N PRO A 404 -36.09 3.72 1.56
CA PRO A 404 -35.24 4.31 2.60
C PRO A 404 -33.83 3.70 2.73
N LEU A 405 -33.48 2.68 1.93
CA LEU A 405 -32.24 1.90 2.07
C LEU A 405 -30.97 2.71 1.76
N ASN A 406 -31.06 3.89 1.14
CA ASN A 406 -29.89 4.76 0.93
C ASN A 406 -29.16 5.13 2.23
N ARG A 407 -29.89 5.18 3.36
CA ARG A 407 -29.32 5.50 4.69
C ARG A 407 -28.41 4.40 5.23
N LEU A 408 -28.49 3.20 4.65
CA LEU A 408 -27.64 2.05 4.98
C LEU A 408 -26.34 2.05 4.15
N THR A 409 -26.02 3.12 3.43
CA THR A 409 -24.78 3.24 2.66
C THR A 409 -23.91 4.37 3.18
N GLY A 410 -22.59 4.27 2.97
CA GLY A 410 -21.63 5.29 3.38
C GLY A 410 -20.88 4.98 4.67
N PHE A 411 -20.00 5.91 5.07
CA PHE A 411 -19.05 5.69 6.17
C PHE A 411 -19.75 5.57 7.55
N ASN A 412 -20.80 6.35 7.80
CA ASN A 412 -21.53 6.30 9.07
C ASN A 412 -22.22 4.94 9.26
N ALA A 413 -22.89 4.44 8.22
CA ALA A 413 -23.53 3.11 8.26
C ALA A 413 -22.50 2.01 8.55
N PHE A 414 -21.33 2.06 7.89
CA PHE A 414 -20.21 1.19 8.21
C PHE A 414 -19.78 1.31 9.68
N TRP A 415 -19.54 2.54 10.17
CA TRP A 415 -19.00 2.76 11.51
C TRP A 415 -19.94 2.26 12.62
N TYR A 416 -21.24 2.62 12.56
CA TYR A 416 -22.22 2.19 13.55
C TYR A 416 -22.46 0.68 13.51
N SER A 417 -22.60 0.10 12.30
CA SER A 417 -22.75 -1.36 12.19
C SER A 417 -21.51 -2.12 12.63
N HIS A 418 -20.31 -1.56 12.48
CA HIS A 418 -19.10 -2.21 12.98
C HIS A 418 -19.12 -2.33 14.51
N HIS A 419 -19.68 -1.36 15.26
CA HIS A 419 -19.77 -1.43 16.73
C HIS A 419 -20.60 -2.60 17.26
N LEU A 420 -21.41 -3.24 16.41
CA LEU A 420 -22.06 -4.52 16.73
C LEU A 420 -21.07 -5.59 17.16
N PHE A 421 -19.77 -5.43 16.86
CA PHE A 421 -18.71 -6.31 17.38
C PHE A 421 -18.82 -6.49 18.90
N VAL A 422 -19.15 -5.44 19.67
CA VAL A 422 -19.26 -5.52 21.14
C VAL A 422 -20.30 -6.57 21.56
N ILE A 423 -21.47 -6.55 20.91
CA ILE A 423 -22.55 -7.51 21.16
C ILE A 423 -22.12 -8.91 20.69
N VAL A 424 -21.49 -9.00 19.52
CA VAL A 424 -21.00 -10.27 18.97
C VAL A 424 -19.97 -10.92 19.90
N TYR A 425 -19.03 -10.18 20.49
CA TYR A 425 -18.07 -10.76 21.46
C TYR A 425 -18.75 -11.20 22.76
N ALA A 426 -19.72 -10.43 23.27
CA ALA A 426 -20.48 -10.84 24.46
C ALA A 426 -21.22 -12.15 24.19
N LEU A 427 -21.92 -12.25 23.05
CA LEU A 427 -22.60 -13.48 22.63
C LEU A 427 -21.63 -14.62 22.33
N LEU A 428 -20.43 -14.34 21.79
CA LEU A 428 -19.42 -15.36 21.51
C LEU A 428 -18.91 -16.01 22.80
N ILE A 429 -18.75 -15.23 23.87
CA ILE A 429 -18.39 -15.74 25.21
C ILE A 429 -19.51 -16.63 25.74
N VAL A 430 -20.77 -16.19 25.67
CA VAL A 430 -21.94 -16.97 26.11
C VAL A 430 -22.05 -18.27 25.29
N HIS A 431 -22.00 -18.17 23.97
CA HIS A 431 -22.06 -19.29 23.04
C HIS A 431 -20.94 -20.31 23.29
N GLY A 432 -19.72 -19.85 23.54
CA GLY A 432 -18.58 -20.70 23.90
C GLY A 432 -18.65 -21.28 25.31
N HIS A 433 -19.35 -20.62 26.23
CA HIS A 433 -19.51 -21.09 27.61
C HIS A 433 -20.53 -22.23 27.73
N PHE A 434 -21.62 -22.21 26.97
CA PHE A 434 -22.71 -23.19 27.14
C PHE A 434 -22.60 -24.47 26.30
N LEU A 435 -21.56 -24.63 25.48
CA LEU A 435 -21.35 -25.76 24.55
C LEU A 435 -21.81 -27.17 25.02
N TYR A 436 -22.78 -27.73 24.28
CA TYR A 436 -23.29 -29.11 24.38
C TYR A 436 -22.23 -30.20 24.61
N LEU A 437 -21.10 -30.12 23.91
CA LEU A 437 -20.14 -31.24 23.79
C LEU A 437 -18.96 -31.16 24.77
N THR A 438 -18.86 -30.10 25.58
CA THR A 438 -17.75 -29.94 26.55
C THR A 438 -18.29 -29.30 27.83
N LYS A 439 -18.67 -30.11 28.83
CA LYS A 439 -19.19 -29.58 30.11
C LYS A 439 -18.07 -29.18 31.11
N LYS A 440 -16.88 -29.80 31.04
CA LYS A 440 -15.76 -29.50 31.96
C LYS A 440 -14.93 -28.27 31.52
N TRP A 441 -14.89 -27.24 32.35
CA TRP A 441 -14.20 -25.95 32.13
C TRP A 441 -12.71 -26.10 31.73
N GLN A 442 -12.00 -27.06 32.30
CA GLN A 442 -10.58 -27.33 32.01
C GLN A 442 -10.32 -27.78 30.56
N LYS A 443 -11.31 -28.34 29.85
CA LYS A 443 -11.18 -28.75 28.43
C LYS A 443 -11.59 -27.65 27.44
N LYS A 444 -12.05 -26.48 27.94
CA LYS A 444 -12.49 -25.33 27.12
C LYS A 444 -11.38 -24.32 26.82
N SER A 445 -10.33 -24.27 27.64
CA SER A 445 -9.15 -23.44 27.41
C SER A 445 -7.95 -24.31 27.06
N VAL A 446 -7.04 -23.81 26.21
CA VAL A 446 -5.77 -24.49 25.87
C VAL A 446 -4.88 -24.45 27.12
N ARG A 447 -5.13 -25.35 28.07
CA ARG A 447 -4.20 -25.65 29.15
C ARG A 447 -3.81 -27.10 29.01
N VAL A 448 -2.57 -27.27 28.54
CA VAL A 448 -1.82 -28.52 28.52
C VAL A 448 -1.79 -29.12 29.93
N ASN A 449 -1.79 -30.46 29.98
CA ASN A 449 -1.69 -31.36 31.14
C ASN A 449 -3.00 -31.85 31.77
N GLN A 450 -3.35 -33.10 31.45
CA GLN A 450 -3.41 -34.16 32.47
C GLN A 450 -3.05 -35.51 31.84
N PRO A 451 -2.36 -36.40 32.58
CA PRO A 451 -1.94 -37.71 32.08
C PRO A 451 -3.15 -38.63 31.94
N ILE A 452 -3.05 -39.50 30.95
CA ILE A 452 -3.95 -40.62 30.73
C ILE A 452 -3.79 -41.55 31.92
N HIS A 453 -4.83 -41.68 32.75
CA HIS A 453 -5.02 -42.87 33.56
C HIS A 453 -6.17 -43.66 32.95
N LEU A 454 -5.87 -44.95 32.77
CA LEU A 454 -6.63 -46.03 32.16
C LEU A 454 -8.14 -45.99 32.39
#